data_AF-A0A7L3KB51-F1
#
_entry.id   AF-A0A7L3KB51-F1
#
_cell.length_a   1.000
_cell.length_b   1.000
_cell.length_c   1.000
_cell.angle_alpha   90.00
_cell.angle_beta   90.00
_cell.angle_gamma   90.00
#
_symmetry.space_group_name_H-M   'P 1'
#
loop_
_entity.id
_entity.type
_entity.pdbx_description
1 polymer ?
#
loop_
_entity_poly.entity_id
_entity_poly.type
_entity_poly.pdbx_seq_one_letter_code
_entity_poly.pdbx_strand_id
1 'polypeptide(L)'
;LQKVKNYLEKLLSSVCSKNKQLEEDLKREQQWYEEQKQILDSLTKIEEEAKSQVEQPSTKSALNDLKNKMLRLKTYKKELLSALGEFLDEHFPVPETGENTQKKKSSAEPAVELITLQEILEMLINKLFSTPHEPYVTINESFWPPYIEMLLRCGMALRHPKDPKRLRLYAFHK
;
A
#
# COMPACT_ATOMS: atom_id res chain seq x y z
N LEU A 1 -39.08 37.42 67.67
CA LEU A 1 -37.62 37.19 67.79
C LEU A 1 -37.19 35.73 67.54
N GLN A 2 -37.79 34.72 68.20
CA GLN A 2 -37.31 33.32 68.13
C GLN A 2 -37.24 32.71 66.71
N LYS A 3 -38.23 32.99 65.84
CA LYS A 3 -38.20 32.50 64.45
C LYS A 3 -37.01 33.06 63.67
N VAL A 4 -36.73 34.36 63.80
CA VAL A 4 -35.61 35.04 63.12
C VAL A 4 -34.27 34.47 63.58
N LYS A 5 -34.13 34.20 64.89
CA LYS A 5 -32.96 33.53 65.46
C LYS A 5 -32.74 32.14 64.84
N ASN A 6 -33.78 31.32 64.76
CA ASN A 6 -33.69 29.98 64.15
C ASN A 6 -33.34 30.04 62.64
N TYR A 7 -33.84 31.03 61.91
CA TYR A 7 -33.47 31.23 60.51
C TYR A 7 -32.00 31.65 60.35
N LEU A 8 -31.51 32.54 61.20
CA LEU A 8 -30.11 32.96 61.21
C LEU A 8 -29.17 31.80 61.55
N GLU A 9 -29.51 30.96 62.52
CA GLU A 9 -28.72 29.76 62.86
C GLU A 9 -28.67 28.76 61.70
N LYS A 10 -29.79 28.53 61.00
CA LYS A 10 -29.82 27.69 59.80
C LYS A 10 -28.96 28.26 58.67
N LEU A 11 -29.00 29.58 58.47
CA LEU A 11 -28.17 30.27 57.47
C LEU A 11 -26.70 30.17 57.82
N LEU A 12 -26.32 30.42 59.09
CA LEU A 12 -24.95 30.27 59.57
C LEU A 12 -24.44 28.84 59.36
N SER A 13 -25.24 27.83 59.71
CA SER A 13 -24.88 26.43 59.47
C SER A 13 -24.68 26.13 57.98
N SER A 14 -25.51 26.70 57.10
CA SER A 14 -25.37 26.54 55.65
C SER A 14 -24.14 27.24 55.09
N VAL A 15 -23.81 28.43 55.60
CA VAL A 15 -22.61 29.18 55.19
C VAL A 15 -21.35 28.46 55.67
N CYS A 16 -21.32 28.01 56.92
CA CYS A 16 -20.18 27.25 57.46
C CYS A 16 -19.95 25.93 56.70
N SER A 17 -21.02 25.19 56.35
CA SER A 17 -20.87 23.96 55.58
C SER A 17 -20.36 24.22 54.16
N LYS A 18 -20.85 25.28 53.50
CA LYS A 18 -20.34 25.71 52.18
C LYS A 18 -18.89 26.15 52.23
N ASN A 19 -18.48 26.91 53.25
CA ASN A 19 -17.07 27.31 53.40
C ASN A 19 -16.17 26.09 53.57
N LYS A 20 -16.58 25.11 54.39
CA LYS A 20 -15.82 23.88 54.56
C LYS A 20 -15.69 23.10 53.26
N GLN A 21 -16.78 22.99 52.49
CA GLN A 21 -16.76 22.35 51.18
C GLN A 21 -15.79 23.05 50.21
N LEU A 22 -15.82 24.38 50.16
CA LEU A 22 -14.93 25.18 49.31
C LEU A 22 -13.45 25.01 49.69
N GLU A 23 -13.11 24.92 50.98
CA GLU A 23 -11.75 24.64 51.41
C GLU A 23 -11.27 23.24 50.96
N GLU A 24 -12.16 22.25 51.01
CA GLU A 24 -11.84 20.90 50.54
C GLU A 24 -11.72 20.84 49.00
N ASP A 25 -12.58 21.55 48.26
CA ASP A 25 -12.49 21.70 46.81
C ASP A 25 -11.19 22.39 46.41
N LEU A 26 -10.82 23.48 47.09
CA LEU A 26 -9.57 24.21 46.84
C LEU A 26 -8.34 23.31 47.01
N LYS A 27 -8.30 22.51 48.08
CA LYS A 27 -7.19 21.57 48.33
C LYS A 27 -7.10 20.50 47.24
N ARG A 28 -8.24 19.95 46.80
CA ARG A 28 -8.28 18.98 45.70
C ARG A 28 -7.76 19.59 44.41
N GLU A 29 -8.17 20.82 44.10
CA GLU A 29 -7.78 21.49 42.86
C GLU A 29 -6.29 21.87 42.86
N GLN A 30 -5.74 22.28 44.01
CA GLN A 30 -4.30 22.50 44.17
C GLN A 30 -3.49 21.22 43.95
N GLN A 31 -3.93 20.10 44.52
CA GLN A 31 -3.26 18.81 44.29
C GLN A 31 -3.33 18.40 42.82
N TRP A 32 -4.50 18.53 42.19
CA TRP A 32 -4.68 18.21 40.78
C TRP A 32 -3.79 19.07 39.88
N TYR A 33 -3.61 20.36 40.20
CA TYR A 33 -2.71 21.25 39.48
C TYR A 33 -1.25 20.78 39.53
N GLU A 34 -0.76 20.37 40.71
CA GLU A 34 0.61 19.85 40.84
C GLU A 34 0.80 18.53 40.08
N GLU A 35 -0.20 17.65 40.08
CA GLU A 35 -0.19 16.42 39.28
C GLU A 35 -0.14 16.74 37.77
N GLN A 36 -0.94 17.69 37.30
CA GLN A 36 -0.90 18.15 35.90
C GLN A 36 0.47 18.72 35.52
N LYS A 37 1.09 19.47 36.42
CA LYS A 37 2.44 20.01 36.22
C LYS A 37 3.48 18.91 36.10
N GLN A 38 3.43 17.89 36.96
CA GLN A 38 4.33 16.73 36.88
C GLN A 38 4.14 15.93 35.59
N ILE A 39 2.89 15.77 35.12
CA ILE A 39 2.58 15.12 33.85
C ILE A 39 3.19 15.93 32.71
N LEU A 40 3.01 17.26 32.71
CA LEU A 40 3.57 18.14 31.69
C LEU A 40 5.10 18.05 31.65
N ASP A 41 5.76 18.17 32.80
CA ASP A 41 7.22 18.08 32.90
C ASP A 41 7.74 16.72 32.40
N SER A 42 7.03 15.64 32.73
CA SER A 42 7.37 14.28 32.26
C SER A 42 7.20 14.16 30.74
N LEU A 43 6.12 14.71 30.18
CA LEU A 43 5.87 14.72 28.74
C LEU A 43 6.90 15.57 27.99
N THR A 44 7.25 16.75 28.50
CA THR A 44 8.29 17.60 27.91
C THR A 44 9.64 16.88 27.90
N LYS A 45 9.98 16.16 28.98
CA LYS A 45 11.21 15.35 29.01
C LYS A 45 11.20 14.25 27.94
N ILE A 46 10.08 13.52 27.80
CA ILE A 46 9.93 12.49 26.76
C ILE A 46 10.02 13.10 25.36
N GLU A 47 9.43 14.28 25.14
CA GLU A 47 9.49 14.98 23.87
C GLU A 47 10.93 15.38 23.51
N GLU A 48 11.68 15.94 24.45
CA GLU A 48 13.08 16.30 24.25
C GLU A 48 13.97 15.06 24.02
N GLU A 49 13.74 13.98 24.77
CA GLU A 49 14.41 12.69 24.52
C GLU A 49 14.08 12.14 23.12
N ALA A 50 12.83 12.20 22.69
CA ALA A 50 12.41 11.76 21.36
C ALA A 50 13.02 12.63 20.25
N LYS A 51 13.06 13.97 20.42
CA LYS A 51 13.75 14.88 19.50
C LYS A 51 15.23 14.53 19.40
N SER A 52 15.91 14.27 20.52
CA SER A 52 17.32 13.87 20.53
C SER A 52 17.56 12.52 19.84
N GLN A 53 16.62 11.57 19.93
CA GLN A 53 16.69 10.30 19.20
C GLN A 53 16.38 10.45 17.70
N VAL A 54 15.46 11.33 17.33
CA VAL A 54 15.18 11.68 15.92
C VAL A 54 16.34 12.46 15.31
N GLU A 55 17.11 13.21 16.11
CA GLU A 55 18.35 13.86 15.70
C GLU A 55 19.55 12.91 15.60
N GLN A 56 19.45 11.66 16.06
CA GLN A 56 20.48 10.66 15.78
C GLN A 56 20.63 10.51 14.25
N PRO A 57 21.77 10.95 13.67
CA PRO A 57 21.96 10.95 12.22
C PRO A 57 21.94 9.54 11.64
N SER A 58 22.23 8.53 12.46
CA SER A 58 22.24 7.11 12.11
C SER A 58 20.91 6.61 11.53
N THR A 59 19.78 6.86 12.20
CA THR A 59 18.46 6.33 11.78
C THR A 59 17.92 7.09 10.56
N LYS A 60 18.08 8.42 10.53
CA LYS A 60 17.72 9.24 9.36
C LYS A 60 18.56 8.90 8.14
N SER A 61 19.87 8.65 8.32
CA SER A 61 20.78 8.22 7.26
C SER A 61 20.34 6.86 6.70
N ALA A 62 20.09 5.86 7.56
CA ALA A 62 19.68 4.53 7.11
C ALA A 62 18.33 4.54 6.33
N LEU A 63 17.36 5.35 6.78
CA LEU A 63 16.08 5.51 6.07
C LEU A 63 16.26 6.22 4.72
N ASN A 64 17.09 7.27 4.67
CA ASN A 64 17.39 7.97 3.43
C ASN A 64 18.15 7.06 2.43
N ASP A 65 19.09 6.25 2.91
CA ASP A 65 19.79 5.27 2.09
C ASP A 65 18.84 4.22 1.54
N LEU A 66 17.90 3.73 2.35
CA LEU A 66 16.87 2.81 1.90
C LEU A 66 15.96 3.45 0.84
N LYS A 67 15.55 4.70 1.05
CA LYS A 67 14.75 5.47 0.09
C LYS A 67 15.50 5.65 -1.24
N ASN A 68 16.79 5.98 -1.19
CA ASN A 68 17.64 6.12 -2.36
C ASN A 68 17.81 4.78 -3.10
N LYS A 69 18.03 3.68 -2.38
CA LYS A 69 18.08 2.32 -2.96
C LYS A 69 16.77 1.96 -3.64
N MET A 70 15.63 2.25 -3.01
CA MET A 70 14.30 2.03 -3.59
C MET A 70 14.09 2.84 -4.87
N LEU A 71 14.51 4.11 -4.89
CA LEU A 71 14.44 4.94 -6.10
C LEU A 71 15.30 4.38 -7.22
N ARG A 72 16.55 4.00 -6.94
CA ARG A 72 17.45 3.38 -7.93
C ARG A 72 16.84 2.11 -8.52
N LEU A 73 16.25 1.24 -7.69
CA LEU A 73 15.57 0.02 -8.15
C LEU A 73 14.36 0.33 -9.03
N LYS A 74 13.56 1.35 -8.70
CA LYS A 74 12.44 1.78 -9.54
C LYS A 74 12.89 2.30 -10.91
N THR A 75 13.95 3.12 -10.93
CA THR A 75 14.52 3.64 -12.18
C THR A 75 15.07 2.51 -13.04
N TYR A 76 15.90 1.63 -12.45
CA TYR A 76 16.46 0.47 -13.14
C TYR A 76 15.36 -0.45 -13.72
N LYS A 77 14.30 -0.73 -12.95
CA LYS A 77 13.15 -1.49 -13.44
C LYS A 77 12.51 -0.84 -14.67
N LYS A 78 12.33 0.49 -14.63
CA LYS A 78 11.70 1.23 -15.74
C LYS A 78 12.59 1.19 -17.00
N GLU A 79 13.88 1.44 -16.85
CA GLU A 79 14.85 1.38 -17.94
C GLU A 79 14.89 -0.02 -18.57
N LEU A 80 14.94 -1.06 -17.74
CA LEU A 80 14.93 -2.45 -18.20
C LEU A 80 13.65 -2.81 -18.98
N LEU A 81 12.48 -2.39 -18.50
CA LEU A 81 11.21 -2.64 -19.19
C LEU A 81 11.10 -1.84 -20.49
N SER A 82 11.63 -0.61 -20.54
CA SER A 82 11.69 0.20 -21.76
C SER A 82 12.58 -0.48 -22.81
N ALA A 83 13.80 -0.86 -22.44
CA ALA A 83 14.73 -1.53 -23.33
C ALA A 83 14.19 -2.88 -23.83
N LEU A 84 13.46 -3.61 -22.97
CA LEU A 84 12.77 -4.83 -23.38
C LEU A 84 11.65 -4.53 -24.39
N GLY A 85 10.85 -3.48 -24.17
CA GLY A 85 9.81 -3.06 -25.12
C GLY A 85 10.41 -2.70 -26.47
N GLU A 86 11.43 -1.84 -26.48
CA GLU A 86 12.16 -1.45 -27.70
C GLU A 86 12.72 -2.67 -28.47
N PHE A 87 13.32 -3.63 -27.76
CA PHE A 87 13.82 -4.87 -28.34
C PHE A 87 12.70 -5.74 -28.95
N LEU A 88 11.55 -5.82 -28.27
CA LEU A 88 10.41 -6.61 -28.72
C LEU A 88 9.75 -5.96 -29.94
N ASP A 89 9.62 -4.64 -29.97
CA ASP A 89 9.06 -3.91 -31.11
C ASP A 89 9.94 -4.06 -32.36
N GLU A 90 11.27 -4.09 -32.19
CA GLU A 90 12.22 -4.26 -33.31
C GLU A 90 12.23 -5.69 -33.89
N HIS A 91 12.10 -6.72 -33.03
CA HIS A 91 12.30 -8.12 -33.45
C HIS A 91 11.02 -8.97 -33.51
N PHE A 92 9.93 -8.53 -32.90
CA PHE A 92 8.66 -9.26 -32.79
C PHE A 92 7.48 -8.34 -33.16
N PRO A 93 7.37 -7.92 -34.43
CA PRO A 93 6.34 -6.99 -34.86
C PRO A 93 4.93 -7.56 -34.65
N VAL A 94 3.94 -6.67 -34.67
CA VAL A 94 2.52 -7.03 -34.50
C VAL A 94 2.17 -8.12 -35.51
N PRO A 95 1.50 -9.20 -35.07
CA PRO A 95 1.12 -10.25 -35.99
C PRO A 95 0.08 -9.72 -36.98
N GLU A 96 0.45 -9.64 -38.26
CA GLU A 96 -0.51 -9.30 -39.30
C GLU A 96 -1.52 -10.43 -39.45
N THR A 97 -2.80 -10.08 -39.51
CA THR A 97 -3.90 -11.02 -39.75
C THR A 97 -3.86 -11.53 -41.19
N GLY A 98 -2.89 -12.40 -41.51
CA GLY A 98 -2.98 -13.38 -42.59
C GLY A 98 -2.03 -13.20 -43.78
N GLU A 99 -0.93 -13.95 -43.80
CA GLU A 99 -0.26 -14.35 -45.06
C GLU A 99 -0.24 -15.88 -45.31
N ASN A 100 -0.78 -16.72 -44.42
CA ASN A 100 -0.52 -18.17 -44.49
C ASN A 100 -1.76 -19.08 -44.47
N THR A 101 -2.94 -18.60 -44.88
CA THR A 101 -4.14 -19.46 -45.01
C THR A 101 -4.72 -19.43 -46.42
N GLN A 102 -4.03 -20.10 -47.36
CA GLN A 102 -4.74 -20.63 -48.52
C GLN A 102 -5.86 -21.57 -48.06
N LYS A 103 -7.11 -21.20 -48.39
CA LYS A 103 -8.35 -21.98 -48.37
C LYS A 103 -9.02 -22.20 -47.00
N LYS A 104 -10.07 -21.40 -46.73
CA LYS A 104 -11.48 -21.81 -46.89
C LYS A 104 -12.42 -20.65 -46.54
N LYS A 105 -13.40 -20.42 -47.41
CA LYS A 105 -14.47 -19.42 -47.25
C LYS A 105 -15.42 -19.85 -46.14
N SER A 106 -15.65 -18.99 -45.15
CA SER A 106 -16.97 -18.81 -44.51
C SER A 106 -16.95 -17.61 -43.55
N SER A 107 -17.79 -16.62 -43.86
CA SER A 107 -18.66 -15.86 -42.95
C SER A 107 -18.07 -15.25 -41.67
N ALA A 108 -18.00 -13.91 -41.69
CA ALA A 108 -18.33 -12.97 -40.60
C ALA A 108 -17.86 -13.29 -39.16
N GLU A 109 -16.80 -12.60 -38.73
CA GLU A 109 -16.54 -12.22 -37.33
C GLU A 109 -15.58 -11.01 -37.32
N PRO A 110 -15.62 -10.14 -36.30
CA PRO A 110 -14.79 -8.94 -36.26
C PRO A 110 -13.32 -9.37 -36.26
N ALA A 111 -12.48 -8.69 -37.03
CA ALA A 111 -11.05 -8.88 -36.93
C ALA A 111 -10.63 -8.46 -35.51
N VAL A 112 -10.56 -9.43 -34.59
CA VAL A 112 -10.08 -9.19 -33.23
C VAL A 112 -8.64 -8.71 -33.35
N GLU A 113 -8.38 -7.51 -32.86
CA GLU A 113 -7.05 -6.92 -32.88
C GLU A 113 -6.11 -7.81 -32.06
N LEU A 114 -5.06 -8.31 -32.72
CA LEU A 114 -4.07 -9.17 -32.08
C LEU A 114 -3.14 -8.29 -31.23
N ILE A 115 -2.89 -8.74 -30.01
CA ILE A 115 -1.96 -8.05 -29.10
C ILE A 115 -0.52 -8.48 -29.37
N THR A 116 0.38 -7.54 -29.11
CA THR A 116 1.83 -7.71 -29.20
C THR A 116 2.38 -8.65 -28.14
N LEU A 117 3.59 -9.17 -28.37
CA LEU A 117 4.30 -9.95 -27.38
C LEU A 117 4.60 -9.12 -26.11
N GLN A 118 4.86 -7.82 -26.27
CA GLN A 118 5.06 -6.91 -25.15
C GLN A 118 3.82 -6.85 -24.25
N GLU A 119 2.63 -6.67 -24.82
CA GLU A 119 1.38 -6.62 -24.06
C GLU A 119 1.11 -7.94 -23.33
N ILE A 120 1.35 -9.07 -23.99
CA ILE A 120 1.23 -10.40 -23.36
C ILE A 120 2.14 -10.51 -22.14
N LEU A 121 3.42 -10.14 -22.28
CA LEU A 121 4.41 -10.18 -21.20
C LEU A 121 4.04 -9.21 -20.07
N GLU A 122 3.61 -8.00 -20.40
CA GLU A 122 3.18 -7.00 -19.43
C GLU A 122 1.99 -7.50 -18.61
N MET A 123 0.96 -8.07 -19.25
CA MET A 123 -0.18 -8.68 -18.57
C MET A 123 0.26 -9.77 -17.59
N LEU A 124 1.15 -10.66 -18.02
CA LEU A 124 1.64 -11.76 -17.20
C LEU A 124 2.50 -11.28 -16.02
N ILE A 125 3.40 -10.32 -16.25
CA ILE A 125 4.24 -9.70 -15.22
C ILE A 125 3.36 -8.98 -14.19
N ASN A 126 2.43 -8.15 -14.66
CA ASN A 126 1.51 -7.42 -13.78
C ASN A 126 0.64 -8.37 -12.97
N LYS A 127 0.17 -9.47 -13.56
CA LYS A 127 -0.61 -10.50 -12.84
C LYS A 127 0.22 -11.17 -11.74
N LEU A 128 1.48 -11.49 -12.02
CA LEU A 128 2.40 -12.08 -11.05
C LEU A 128 2.61 -11.18 -9.83
N PHE A 129 2.79 -9.87 -10.03
CA PHE A 129 3.03 -8.93 -8.94
C PHE A 129 1.74 -8.50 -8.21
N SER A 130 0.61 -8.42 -8.92
CA SER A 130 -0.65 -7.91 -8.35
C SER A 130 -1.43 -8.98 -7.59
N THR A 131 -1.44 -10.22 -8.11
CA THR A 131 -2.14 -11.35 -7.50
C THR A 131 -1.25 -12.60 -7.48
N PRO A 132 -0.22 -12.64 -6.62
CA PRO A 132 0.76 -13.73 -6.60
C PRO A 132 0.17 -15.11 -6.24
N HIS A 133 -0.94 -15.13 -5.50
CA HIS A 133 -1.68 -16.36 -5.16
C HIS A 133 -2.47 -16.93 -6.35
N GLU A 134 -2.76 -16.11 -7.37
CA GLU A 134 -3.45 -16.52 -8.60
C GLU A 134 -2.78 -15.86 -9.82
N PRO A 135 -1.58 -16.31 -10.23
CA PRO A 135 -0.75 -15.63 -11.23
C PRO A 135 -1.16 -15.97 -12.67
N TYR A 136 -2.38 -16.45 -12.90
CA TYR A 136 -2.84 -16.92 -14.21
C TYR A 136 -3.65 -15.85 -14.93
N VAL A 137 -3.35 -15.68 -16.22
CA VAL A 137 -4.09 -14.87 -17.19
C VAL A 137 -4.88 -15.81 -18.11
N THR A 138 -6.09 -15.41 -18.48
CA THR A 138 -6.94 -16.15 -19.42
C THR A 138 -6.60 -15.76 -20.85
N ILE A 139 -6.29 -16.74 -21.68
CA ILE A 139 -6.03 -16.61 -23.11
C ILE A 139 -7.38 -16.46 -23.83
N ASN A 140 -7.53 -15.38 -24.58
CA ASN A 140 -8.66 -15.12 -25.48
C ASN A 140 -8.19 -15.05 -26.94
N GLU A 141 -9.09 -14.65 -27.85
CA GLU A 141 -8.84 -14.61 -29.30
C GLU A 141 -7.81 -13.55 -29.72
N SER A 142 -7.52 -12.56 -28.89
CA SER A 142 -6.50 -11.53 -29.16
C SER A 142 -5.07 -12.07 -29.03
N PHE A 143 -4.86 -13.19 -28.34
CA PHE A 143 -3.52 -13.75 -28.13
C PHE A 143 -3.06 -14.53 -29.37
N TRP A 144 -1.97 -14.07 -29.99
CA TRP A 144 -1.42 -14.77 -31.14
C TRP A 144 -0.81 -16.12 -30.74
N PRO A 145 -1.28 -17.26 -31.30
CA PRO A 145 -0.83 -18.59 -30.88
C PRO A 145 0.69 -18.82 -30.97
N PRO A 146 1.41 -18.32 -32.00
CA PRO A 146 2.87 -18.43 -32.07
C PRO A 146 3.61 -17.81 -30.88
N TYR A 147 3.17 -16.65 -30.37
CA TYR A 147 3.76 -16.04 -29.19
C TYR A 147 3.53 -16.87 -27.93
N ILE A 148 2.33 -17.41 -27.76
CA ILE A 148 2.04 -18.32 -26.65
C ILE A 148 2.93 -19.56 -26.72
N GLU A 149 3.03 -20.18 -27.88
CA GLU A 149 3.83 -21.40 -28.07
C GLU A 149 5.32 -21.14 -27.85
N MET A 150 5.84 -20.01 -28.33
CA MET A 150 7.22 -19.60 -28.09
C MET A 150 7.50 -19.46 -26.59
N LEU A 151 6.65 -18.76 -25.84
CA LEU A 151 6.79 -18.59 -24.40
C LEU A 151 6.79 -19.93 -23.65
N LEU A 152 5.98 -20.88 -24.10
CA LEU A 152 5.94 -22.24 -23.53
C LEU A 152 7.21 -23.03 -23.85
N ARG A 153 7.67 -23.00 -25.10
CA ARG A 153 8.88 -23.73 -25.55
C ARG A 153 10.17 -23.21 -24.93
N CYS A 154 10.27 -21.89 -24.77
CA CYS A 154 11.38 -21.25 -24.07
C CYS A 154 11.34 -21.46 -22.55
N GLY A 155 10.30 -22.12 -22.02
CA GLY A 155 10.13 -22.33 -20.58
C GLY A 155 9.84 -21.05 -19.79
N MET A 156 9.44 -19.97 -20.47
CA MET A 156 9.14 -18.69 -19.84
C MET A 156 7.75 -18.67 -19.22
N ALA A 157 6.82 -19.44 -19.79
CA ALA A 157 5.44 -19.54 -19.32
C ALA A 157 5.01 -21.00 -19.10
N LEU A 158 3.95 -21.19 -18.30
CA LEU A 158 3.34 -22.48 -18.01
C LEU A 158 1.82 -22.38 -18.13
N ARG A 159 1.19 -23.39 -18.72
CA ARG A 159 -0.28 -23.54 -18.70
C ARG A 159 -0.76 -24.02 -17.34
N HIS A 160 -2.01 -23.69 -17.00
CA HIS A 160 -2.65 -24.24 -15.82
C HIS A 160 -2.89 -25.75 -15.98
N PRO A 161 -2.61 -26.59 -14.96
CA PRO A 161 -2.69 -28.05 -15.07
C PRO A 161 -4.07 -28.59 -15.46
N LYS A 162 -5.13 -27.86 -15.09
CA LYS A 162 -6.53 -28.26 -15.34
C LYS A 162 -7.23 -27.43 -16.41
N ASP A 163 -6.64 -26.30 -16.81
CA ASP A 163 -7.28 -25.36 -17.73
C ASP A 163 -6.27 -24.87 -18.77
N PRO A 164 -6.31 -25.40 -20.00
CA PRO A 164 -5.35 -25.04 -21.03
C PRO A 164 -5.48 -23.57 -21.47
N LYS A 165 -6.62 -22.90 -21.21
CA LYS A 165 -6.80 -21.48 -21.54
C LYS A 165 -6.16 -20.54 -20.53
N ARG A 166 -5.53 -21.04 -19.47
CA ARG A 166 -4.88 -20.21 -18.46
C ARG A 166 -3.36 -20.33 -18.55
N LEU A 167 -2.68 -19.18 -18.55
CA LEU A 167 -1.23 -19.05 -18.70
C LEU A 167 -0.64 -18.24 -17.55
N ARG A 168 0.54 -18.63 -17.05
CA ARG A 168 1.30 -17.84 -16.08
C ARG A 168 2.78 -17.83 -16.43
N LEU A 169 3.54 -16.87 -15.89
CA LEU A 169 5.00 -16.91 -15.96
C LEU A 169 5.59 -18.02 -15.09
N TYR A 170 6.75 -18.50 -15.53
CA TYR A 170 7.62 -19.32 -14.71
C TYR A 170 8.12 -18.51 -13.50
N ALA A 171 8.28 -19.17 -12.36
CA ALA A 171 8.73 -18.53 -11.13
C ALA A 171 10.27 -18.42 -11.14
N PHE A 172 10.78 -17.23 -11.41
CA PHE A 172 12.23 -16.95 -11.46
C PHE A 172 12.88 -16.68 -10.09
N HIS A 173 12.11 -16.67 -8.99
CA HIS A 173 12.54 -16.24 -7.65
C HIS A 173 13.03 -17.35 -6.72
N LYS A 174 13.65 -18.41 -7.26
CA LYS A 174 14.26 -19.46 -6.43
C LYS A 174 15.65 -19.07 -5.94
#